data_AF-A0A925C1J9-F1
#
_entry.id   AF-A0A925C1J9-F1
#
_cell.length_a   1.000
_cell.length_b   1.000
_cell.length_c   1.000
_cell.angle_alpha   90.00
_cell.angle_beta   90.00
_cell.angle_gamma   90.00
#
_symmetry.space_group_name_H-M   'P 1'
#
loop_
_entity.id
_entity.type
_entity.pdbx_description
1 polymer ?
#
loop_
_entity_poly.entity_id
_entity_poly.type
_entity_poly.pdbx_seq_one_letter_code
_entity_poly.pdbx_strand_id
1 'polypeptide(L)'
;MKKLVIQLILFLFCGFLHAQQAFTNYGNLQIHTGTSMAGFGNFSNETAATLVNNGSFYIRGNLTNDQSSMSVGAGTLYLNGSVAQSVNGTQPFRTLNFVTDNNLGITLNNTLSVSGAHTYTNGIITTSSTPDYLVYEAGSSYSGESNSS
;
A
#
# COMPACT_ATOMS: atom_id res chain seq x y z
N MET A 1 -38.92 -31.17 15.67
CA MET A 1 -37.50 -31.53 15.88
C MET A 1 -36.64 -31.37 14.62
N LYS A 2 -36.98 -31.98 13.47
CA LYS A 2 -36.18 -31.89 12.23
C LYS A 2 -35.88 -30.45 11.74
N LYS A 3 -36.86 -29.53 11.82
CA LYS A 3 -36.67 -28.11 11.42
C LYS A 3 -35.69 -27.34 12.32
N LEU A 4 -35.64 -27.70 13.61
CA LEU A 4 -34.77 -27.07 14.61
C LEU A 4 -33.31 -27.52 14.43
N VAL A 5 -33.09 -28.78 14.04
CA VAL A 5 -31.76 -29.31 13.70
C VAL A 5 -31.20 -28.63 12.43
N ILE A 6 -32.03 -28.43 11.41
CA ILE A 6 -31.63 -27.74 10.17
C ILE A 6 -31.23 -26.28 10.44
N GLN A 7 -31.98 -25.58 11.30
CA GLN A 7 -31.66 -24.20 11.69
C GLN A 7 -30.36 -24.09 12.48
N LEU A 8 -30.09 -25.06 13.38
CA LEU A 8 -28.85 -25.08 14.17
C LEU A 8 -27.62 -25.37 13.28
N ILE A 9 -27.76 -26.25 12.27
CA ILE A 9 -26.70 -26.53 11.29
C ILE A 9 -26.40 -25.30 10.43
N LEU A 10 -27.43 -24.57 9.98
CA LEU A 10 -27.25 -23.32 9.23
C LEU A 10 -26.52 -22.25 10.04
N PHE A 11 -26.80 -22.15 11.35
CA PHE A 11 -26.16 -21.18 12.24
C PHE A 11 -24.68 -21.51 12.52
N LEU A 12 -24.32 -22.79 12.54
CA LEU A 12 -22.93 -23.27 12.67
C LEU A 12 -22.11 -23.09 11.39
N PHE A 13 -22.76 -22.94 10.23
CA PHE A 13 -22.12 -22.67 8.93
C PHE A 13 -21.93 -21.18 8.61
N CYS A 14 -22.31 -20.26 9.52
CA CYS A 14 -22.01 -18.83 9.43
C CYS A 14 -20.52 -18.50 9.68
N GLY A 15 -19.62 -19.38 9.25
CA GLY A 15 -18.18 -19.26 9.43
C GLY A 15 -17.69 -17.89 8.96
N PHE A 16 -16.76 -17.33 9.74
CA PHE A 16 -16.15 -16.02 9.61
C PHE A 16 -16.06 -15.54 8.15
N LEU A 17 -17.00 -14.68 7.75
CA LEU A 17 -16.87 -13.89 6.53
C LEU A 17 -15.74 -12.90 6.78
N HIS A 18 -14.51 -13.27 6.44
CA HIS A 18 -13.44 -12.30 6.23
C HIS A 18 -13.81 -11.51 4.99
N ALA A 19 -14.60 -10.44 5.16
CA ALA A 19 -14.72 -9.42 4.13
C ALA A 19 -13.31 -8.87 3.91
N GLN A 20 -12.66 -9.29 2.82
CA GLN A 20 -11.40 -8.70 2.40
C GLN A 20 -11.71 -7.24 2.10
N GLN A 21 -11.22 -6.33 2.95
CA GLN A 21 -11.39 -4.90 2.79
C GLN A 21 -10.42 -4.41 1.70
N ALA A 22 -10.61 -4.87 0.48
CA ALA A 22 -9.92 -4.32 -0.68
C ALA A 22 -10.52 -2.95 -1.01
N PHE A 23 -9.66 -1.97 -1.26
CA PHE A 23 -10.04 -0.62 -1.66
C PHE A 23 -9.51 -0.37 -3.07
N THR A 24 -10.41 -0.21 -4.03
CA THR A 24 -10.02 0.01 -5.44
C THR A 24 -10.47 1.39 -5.89
N ASN A 25 -9.54 2.17 -6.40
CA ASN A 25 -9.82 3.42 -7.08
C ASN A 25 -9.98 3.17 -8.59
N TYR A 26 -11.18 3.44 -9.12
CA TYR A 26 -11.48 3.43 -10.55
C TYR A 26 -11.64 4.84 -11.15
N GLY A 27 -11.60 5.87 -10.30
CA GLY A 27 -11.92 7.25 -10.67
C GLY A 27 -10.88 8.22 -10.15
N ASN A 28 -11.33 9.35 -9.62
CA ASN A 28 -10.45 10.39 -9.09
C ASN A 28 -10.46 10.37 -7.56
N LEU A 29 -9.33 9.95 -6.97
CA LEU A 29 -9.09 9.93 -5.54
C LEU A 29 -8.08 11.02 -5.17
N GLN A 30 -8.51 11.97 -4.36
CA GLN A 30 -7.67 13.06 -3.88
C GLN A 30 -7.60 13.05 -2.36
N ILE A 31 -6.38 12.98 -1.83
CA ILE A 31 -6.11 13.11 -0.39
C ILE A 31 -5.53 14.50 -0.19
N HIS A 32 -6.32 15.42 0.36
CA HIS A 32 -5.90 16.81 0.52
C HIS A 32 -4.94 17.00 1.71
N THR A 33 -4.19 18.09 1.68
CA THR A 33 -3.28 18.49 2.76
C THR A 33 -3.99 18.56 4.11
N GLY A 34 -3.33 18.04 5.14
CA GLY A 34 -3.89 17.97 6.50
C GLY A 34 -4.89 16.82 6.71
N THR A 35 -5.18 16.03 5.68
CA THR A 35 -6.06 14.86 5.80
C THR A 35 -5.27 13.55 5.88
N SER A 36 -5.89 12.53 6.46
CA SER A 36 -5.35 11.17 6.53
C SER A 36 -6.36 10.19 5.98
N MET A 37 -5.91 9.28 5.12
CA MET A 37 -6.67 8.14 4.62
C MET A 37 -5.94 6.84 4.95
N ALA A 38 -6.66 5.83 5.43
CA ALA A 38 -6.08 4.53 5.74
C ALA A 38 -6.85 3.40 5.03
N GLY A 39 -6.13 2.60 4.23
CA GLY A 39 -6.62 1.35 3.65
C GLY A 39 -6.16 0.15 4.48
N PHE A 40 -7.11 -0.62 5.03
CA PHE A 40 -6.81 -1.75 5.92
C PHE A 40 -6.54 -3.06 5.18
N GLY A 41 -7.07 -3.23 3.96
CA GLY A 41 -6.69 -4.30 3.05
C GLY A 41 -5.89 -3.76 1.86
N ASN A 42 -5.89 -4.54 0.77
CA ASN A 42 -5.14 -4.19 -0.43
C ASN A 42 -5.74 -2.93 -1.08
N PHE A 43 -4.87 -2.03 -1.52
CA PHE A 43 -5.25 -0.87 -2.32
C PHE A 43 -4.83 -1.08 -3.78
N SER A 44 -5.76 -0.87 -4.70
CA SER A 44 -5.51 -0.87 -6.14
C SER A 44 -5.89 0.47 -6.75
N ASN A 45 -4.98 1.07 -7.50
CA ASN A 45 -5.22 2.25 -8.32
C ASN A 45 -5.20 1.85 -9.81
N GLU A 46 -6.37 1.74 -10.41
CA GLU A 46 -6.57 1.12 -11.73
C GLU A 46 -6.06 1.99 -12.89
N THR A 47 -5.92 1.41 -14.09
CA THR A 47 -5.30 2.07 -15.25
C THR A 47 -5.94 3.41 -15.63
N ALA A 48 -7.27 3.51 -15.56
CA ALA A 48 -8.01 4.74 -15.89
C ALA A 48 -8.19 5.69 -14.68
N ALA A 49 -7.69 5.30 -13.51
CA ALA A 49 -7.86 6.05 -12.29
C ALA A 49 -6.83 7.18 -12.16
N THR A 50 -7.13 8.12 -11.26
CA THR A 50 -6.23 9.19 -10.85
C THR A 50 -6.15 9.21 -9.33
N LEU A 51 -4.94 9.07 -8.81
CA LEU A 51 -4.61 9.29 -7.40
C LEU A 51 -3.71 10.51 -7.26
N VAL A 52 -4.13 11.46 -6.41
CA VAL A 52 -3.29 12.58 -5.95
C VAL A 52 -3.22 12.55 -4.43
N ASN A 53 -2.02 12.25 -3.90
CA ASN A 53 -1.79 12.28 -2.45
C ASN A 53 -1.05 13.56 -2.05
N ASN A 54 -1.77 14.48 -1.40
CA ASN A 54 -1.23 15.69 -0.77
C ASN A 54 -1.33 15.66 0.77
N GLY A 55 -1.83 14.56 1.34
CA GLY A 55 -1.99 14.35 2.78
C GLY A 55 -1.18 13.15 3.29
N SER A 56 -1.74 12.37 4.21
CA SER A 56 -1.13 11.12 4.70
C SER A 56 -1.92 9.92 4.21
N PHE A 57 -1.27 9.01 3.49
CA PHE A 57 -1.90 7.82 2.95
C PHE A 57 -1.29 6.56 3.57
N TYR A 58 -2.06 5.88 4.41
CA TYR A 58 -1.65 4.66 5.10
C TYR A 58 -2.21 3.45 4.38
N ILE A 59 -1.32 2.57 3.91
CA ILE A 59 -1.70 1.29 3.33
C ILE A 59 -1.20 0.20 4.27
N ARG A 60 -2.12 -0.66 4.73
CA ARG A 60 -1.83 -1.79 5.61
C ARG A 60 -1.87 -3.15 4.91
N GLY A 61 -2.43 -3.20 3.70
CA GLY A 61 -2.36 -4.35 2.79
C GLY A 61 -1.35 -4.14 1.66
N ASN A 62 -1.49 -4.86 0.56
CA ASN A 62 -0.67 -4.64 -0.63
C ASN A 62 -1.06 -3.35 -1.36
N LEU A 63 -0.08 -2.75 -2.02
CA LEU A 63 -0.24 -1.59 -2.88
C LEU A 63 -0.12 -2.01 -4.34
N THR A 64 -1.10 -1.70 -5.17
CA THR A 64 -1.05 -1.92 -6.63
C THR A 64 -1.31 -0.62 -7.36
N ASN A 65 -0.47 -0.28 -8.34
CA ASN A 65 -0.70 0.86 -9.20
C ASN A 65 -0.55 0.52 -10.69
N ASP A 66 -1.63 0.77 -11.42
CA ASP A 66 -1.72 0.61 -12.87
C ASP A 66 -1.98 1.95 -13.58
N GLN A 67 -2.15 3.04 -12.82
CA GLN A 67 -2.26 4.39 -13.38
C GLN A 67 -0.94 4.81 -14.05
N SER A 68 -1.02 5.06 -15.35
CA SER A 68 0.09 5.65 -16.11
C SER A 68 0.36 7.09 -15.68
N SER A 69 1.63 7.48 -15.64
CA SER A 69 2.05 8.87 -15.36
C SER A 69 1.48 9.43 -14.05
N MET A 70 1.42 8.62 -12.99
CA MET A 70 0.95 9.05 -11.67
C MET A 70 1.68 10.32 -11.21
N SER A 71 0.94 11.26 -10.63
CA SER A 71 1.53 12.47 -10.02
C SER A 71 2.21 12.12 -8.70
N VAL A 72 3.38 12.72 -8.43
CA VAL A 72 4.10 12.56 -7.15
C VAL A 72 3.26 13.02 -5.95
N GLY A 73 2.45 14.06 -6.14
CA GLY A 73 1.72 14.73 -5.06
C GLY A 73 2.65 15.50 -4.12
N ALA A 74 2.11 15.90 -2.97
CA ALA A 74 2.83 16.61 -1.91
C ALA A 74 2.78 15.89 -0.54
N GLY A 75 2.17 14.70 -0.50
CA GLY A 75 1.88 13.97 0.72
C GLY A 75 2.93 12.93 1.10
N THR A 76 2.56 12.11 2.07
CA THR A 76 3.36 10.99 2.58
C THR A 76 2.62 9.68 2.38
N LEU A 77 3.29 8.69 1.79
CA LEU A 77 2.87 7.29 1.80
C LEU A 77 3.43 6.60 3.06
N TYR A 78 2.60 5.81 3.73
CA TYR A 78 3.00 4.93 4.83
C TYR A 78 2.67 3.49 4.45
N LEU A 79 3.69 2.63 4.45
CA LEU A 79 3.51 1.18 4.38
C LEU A 79 3.74 0.62 5.78
N ASN A 80 2.63 0.39 6.50
CA ASN A 80 2.62 0.04 7.92
C ASN A 80 1.66 -1.10 8.28
N GLY A 81 1.62 -2.11 7.42
CA GLY A 81 0.85 -3.33 7.64
C GLY A 81 1.39 -4.18 8.80
N SER A 82 0.52 -5.01 9.39
CA SER A 82 0.89 -6.02 10.38
C SER A 82 1.30 -7.36 9.74
N VAL A 83 1.31 -7.43 8.42
CA VAL A 83 1.73 -8.56 7.59
C VAL A 83 2.70 -8.05 6.53
N ALA A 84 3.49 -8.95 5.94
CA ALA A 84 4.37 -8.58 4.83
C ALA A 84 3.58 -7.90 3.71
N GLN A 85 4.05 -6.76 3.24
CA GLN A 85 3.41 -5.99 2.18
C GLN A 85 4.16 -6.11 0.86
N SER A 86 3.45 -5.87 -0.23
CA SER A 86 4.05 -5.75 -1.56
C SER A 86 3.58 -4.50 -2.27
N VAL A 87 4.48 -3.94 -3.08
CA VAL A 87 4.18 -2.89 -4.06
C VAL A 87 4.19 -3.54 -5.44
N ASN A 88 3.07 -3.46 -6.14
CA ASN A 88 2.77 -4.18 -7.38
C ASN A 88 2.21 -3.22 -8.43
N GLY A 89 1.85 -3.80 -9.57
CA GLY A 89 1.14 -3.15 -10.67
C GLY A 89 2.03 -3.03 -11.89
N THR A 90 1.48 -2.45 -12.95
CA THR A 90 2.15 -2.28 -14.24
C THR A 90 2.82 -0.91 -14.39
N GLN A 91 2.58 0.01 -13.45
CA GLN A 91 3.10 1.39 -13.48
C GLN A 91 3.78 1.76 -12.15
N PRO A 92 4.89 2.50 -12.17
CA PRO A 92 5.56 2.92 -10.95
C PRO A 92 4.64 3.65 -9.98
N PHE A 93 4.70 3.32 -8.69
CA PHE A 93 4.07 4.15 -7.67
C PHE A 93 4.98 5.35 -7.37
N ARG A 94 4.40 6.55 -7.31
CA ARG A 94 5.17 7.80 -7.09
C ARG A 94 4.65 8.53 -5.87
N THR A 95 5.57 8.99 -5.02
CA THR A 95 5.21 9.73 -3.81
C THR A 95 6.27 10.77 -3.47
N LEU A 96 5.86 11.87 -2.82
CA LEU A 96 6.83 12.83 -2.32
C LEU A 96 7.58 12.22 -1.14
N ASN A 97 6.89 11.94 -0.04
CA ASN A 97 7.52 11.36 1.14
C ASN A 97 7.09 9.91 1.35
N PHE A 98 7.98 9.09 1.88
CA PHE A 98 7.72 7.68 2.14
C PHE A 98 8.14 7.31 3.56
N VAL A 99 7.30 6.54 4.26
CA VAL A 99 7.63 5.94 5.55
C VAL A 99 7.45 4.44 5.48
N THR A 100 8.52 3.72 5.77
CA THR A 100 8.54 2.26 5.89
C THR A 100 8.44 1.88 7.36
N ASP A 101 7.33 1.28 7.77
CA ASP A 101 7.09 0.85 9.15
C ASP A 101 6.41 -0.52 9.19
N ASN A 102 7.08 -1.53 8.64
CA ASN A 102 6.55 -2.88 8.57
C ASN A 102 7.62 -3.91 8.93
N ASN A 103 7.57 -4.40 10.16
CA ASN A 103 8.55 -5.38 10.68
C ASN A 103 8.57 -6.72 9.92
N LEU A 104 7.52 -7.04 9.15
CA LEU A 104 7.45 -8.25 8.33
C LEU A 104 8.04 -8.04 6.93
N GLY A 105 8.42 -6.80 6.60
CA GLY A 105 9.08 -6.42 5.36
C GLY A 105 8.13 -5.99 4.25
N ILE A 106 8.74 -5.38 3.23
CA ILE A 106 8.08 -4.89 2.02
C ILE A 106 8.81 -5.48 0.82
N THR A 107 8.06 -6.08 -0.10
CA THR A 107 8.57 -6.54 -1.40
C THR A 107 8.17 -5.57 -2.51
N LEU A 108 9.13 -5.08 -3.28
CA LEU A 108 8.90 -4.30 -4.48
C LEU A 108 8.87 -5.24 -5.69
N ASN A 109 7.68 -5.44 -6.23
CA ASN A 109 7.42 -6.13 -7.51
C ASN A 109 7.19 -5.13 -8.66
N ASN A 110 7.37 -3.85 -8.37
CA ASN A 110 7.44 -2.76 -9.35
C ASN A 110 8.21 -1.59 -8.70
N THR A 111 8.58 -0.62 -9.52
CA THR A 111 9.26 0.60 -9.08
C THR A 111 8.40 1.41 -8.12
N LEU A 112 9.03 1.83 -7.02
CA LEU A 112 8.53 2.86 -6.10
C LEU A 112 9.48 4.06 -6.16
N SER A 113 9.00 5.20 -6.64
CA SER A 113 9.80 6.43 -6.78
C SER A 113 9.45 7.43 -5.67
N VAL A 114 10.48 7.89 -4.96
CA VAL A 114 10.40 8.84 -3.85
C VAL A 114 11.12 10.12 -4.25
N SER A 115 10.40 11.24 -4.26
CA SER A 115 10.97 12.54 -4.65
C SER A 115 11.45 13.42 -3.48
N GLY A 116 11.06 13.08 -2.25
CA GLY A 116 11.34 13.81 -1.03
C GLY A 116 12.08 12.95 -0.01
N ALA A 117 11.55 12.88 1.22
CA ALA A 117 12.18 12.13 2.29
C ALA A 117 11.64 10.70 2.38
N HIS A 118 12.55 9.73 2.54
CA HIS A 118 12.22 8.38 2.98
C HIS A 118 12.69 8.16 4.42
N THR A 119 11.76 7.86 5.32
CA THR A 119 12.07 7.46 6.69
C THR A 119 11.87 5.96 6.85
N TYR A 120 12.95 5.24 7.14
CA TYR A 120 12.91 3.86 7.58
C TYR A 120 12.66 3.84 9.09
N THR A 121 11.53 3.25 9.50
CA THR A 121 11.18 3.07 10.91
C THR A 121 11.38 1.62 11.32
N ASN A 122 10.83 0.67 10.56
CA ASN A 122 10.94 -0.77 10.83
C ASN A 122 10.84 -1.59 9.54
N GLY A 123 11.57 -2.72 9.51
CA GLY A 123 11.50 -3.70 8.43
C GLY A 123 12.62 -3.62 7.40
N ILE A 124 12.53 -4.49 6.40
CA ILE A 124 13.45 -4.56 5.27
C ILE A 124 12.64 -4.37 3.98
N ILE A 125 13.20 -3.62 3.03
CA ILE A 125 12.69 -3.55 1.66
C ILE A 125 13.50 -4.51 0.79
N THR A 126 12.81 -5.38 0.06
CA THR A 126 13.41 -6.33 -0.89
C THR A 126 12.84 -6.09 -2.27
N THR A 127 13.62 -6.36 -3.31
CA THR A 127 13.18 -6.28 -4.71
C THR A 127 13.06 -7.69 -5.26
N SER A 128 11.95 -8.03 -5.92
CA SER A 128 11.70 -9.40 -6.37
C SER A 128 12.39 -9.76 -7.69
N SER A 129 12.66 -8.76 -8.55
CA SER A 129 13.48 -8.92 -9.75
C SER A 129 13.96 -7.57 -10.28
N THR A 130 15.06 -7.56 -11.05
CA THR A 130 15.44 -6.35 -11.81
C THR A 130 14.48 -6.17 -12.99
N PRO A 131 13.91 -4.97 -13.24
CA PRO A 131 14.33 -3.66 -12.76
C PRO A 131 13.41 -3.03 -11.70
N ASP A 132 12.78 -3.82 -10.82
CA ASP A 132 11.88 -3.29 -9.79
C ASP A 132 12.72 -2.65 -8.67
N TYR A 133 12.81 -1.32 -8.67
CA TYR A 133 13.69 -0.58 -7.76
C TYR A 133 12.92 0.34 -6.82
N LEU A 134 13.51 0.57 -5.64
CA LEU A 134 13.28 1.79 -4.90
C LEU A 134 14.12 2.89 -5.54
N VAL A 135 13.49 3.88 -6.14
CA VAL A 135 14.15 5.00 -6.83
C VAL A 135 14.05 6.25 -5.98
N TYR A 136 15.20 6.89 -5.78
CA TYR A 136 15.35 8.17 -5.12
C TYR A 136 15.59 9.23 -6.21
N GLU A 137 14.63 10.14 -6.40
CA GLU A 137 14.78 11.20 -7.40
C GLU A 137 15.82 12.24 -6.94
N ALA A 138 16.25 13.11 -7.86
CA ALA A 138 17.21 14.17 -7.55
C ALA A 138 16.71 15.05 -6.39
N GLY A 139 17.54 15.21 -5.35
CA GLY A 139 17.22 16.00 -4.17
C GLY A 139 16.44 15.25 -3.07
N SER A 140 16.15 13.97 -3.27
CA SER A 140 15.59 13.13 -2.20
C SER A 140 16.62 12.84 -1.10
N SER A 141 16.12 12.42 0.06
CA SER A 141 16.93 12.03 1.21
C SER A 141 16.34 10.77 1.85
N TYR A 142 17.16 10.02 2.56
CA TYR A 142 16.72 8.88 3.36
C TYR A 142 17.35 8.93 4.76
N SER A 143 16.67 8.32 5.73
CA SER A 143 17.13 8.25 7.12
C SER A 143 16.55 7.04 7.84
N GLY A 144 17.19 6.62 8.94
CA GLY A 144 16.72 5.52 9.79
C GLY A 144 17.04 4.13 9.25
N GLU A 145 17.78 4.04 8.16
CA GLU A 145 18.24 2.79 7.58
C GLU A 145 19.33 2.13 8.43
N SER A 146 19.33 0.81 8.45
CA SER A 146 20.45 0.01 8.92
C SER A 146 20.82 -0.96 7.80
N ASN A 147 22.05 -0.86 7.30
CA ASN A 147 22.53 -1.76 6.26
C ASN A 147 22.81 -3.14 6.88
N SER A 148 22.11 -4.18 6.42
CA SER A 148 22.52 -5.57 6.65
C SER A 148 23.36 -6.04 5.48
N SER A 149 24.63 -6.35 5.72
CA SER A 149 25.55 -6.99 4.76
C SER A 149 25.33 -8.49 4.67
#